data_AF-A0A818JCE4-F1
#
_entry.id   AF-A0A818JCE4-F1
#
_cell.length_a   1.000
_cell.length_b   1.000
_cell.length_c   1.000
_cell.angle_alpha   90.00
_cell.angle_beta   90.00
_cell.angle_gamma   90.00
#
_symmetry.space_group_name_H-M   'P 1'
#
loop_
_entity.id
_entity.type
_entity.pdbx_description
1 polymer ?
#
loop_
_entity_poly.entity_id
_entity_poly.type
_entity_poly.pdbx_seq_one_letter_code
_entity_poly.pdbx_strand_id
1 'polypeptide(L)'
;MSEIPNHFRHCILYEFQLRNNASAAARNICAALGEGAVADRTCRDWFKRFREGNNASAAARNICAALGEGAVADRTCRDWFKRFREGDMSLEDRPRSGRPLETDIERLKVLIEDNP
;
A
#
# COMPACT_ATOMS: atom_id res chain seq x y z
N MET A 1 6.84 -5.19 32.53
CA MET A 1 5.53 -5.74 32.16
C MET A 1 5.28 -5.46 30.67
N SER A 2 5.60 -6.47 29.85
CA SER A 2 5.22 -6.72 28.45
C SER A 2 5.13 -5.56 27.42
N GLU A 3 6.28 -5.09 26.94
CA GLU A 3 6.44 -4.28 25.71
C GLU A 3 6.56 -5.13 24.41
N ILE A 4 6.34 -6.44 24.52
CA ILE A 4 6.62 -7.44 23.48
C ILE A 4 5.61 -7.49 22.30
N PRO A 5 4.30 -7.18 22.45
CA PRO A 5 3.32 -7.39 21.37
C PRO A 5 3.60 -6.60 20.08
N ASN A 6 4.31 -5.48 20.16
CA ASN A 6 4.61 -4.61 19.02
C ASN A 6 5.77 -5.10 18.16
N HIS A 7 6.73 -5.86 18.72
CA HIS A 7 7.88 -6.34 17.96
C HIS A 7 7.49 -7.42 16.95
N PHE A 8 6.59 -8.33 17.32
CA PHE A 8 6.17 -9.40 16.42
C PHE A 8 5.49 -8.88 15.16
N ARG A 9 4.67 -7.81 15.23
CA ARG A 9 4.08 -7.20 14.02
C ARG A 9 5.14 -6.75 13.03
N HIS A 10 6.23 -6.15 13.52
CA HIS A 10 7.32 -5.68 12.67
C HIS A 10 8.10 -6.85 12.06
N CYS A 11 8.40 -7.90 12.83
CA CYS A 11 9.02 -9.13 12.30
C CYS A 11 8.12 -9.80 11.24
N ILE A 12 6.81 -9.90 11.51
CA ILE A 12 5.85 -10.51 10.58
C ILE A 12 5.69 -9.65 9.31
N LEU A 13 5.72 -8.31 9.43
CA LEU A 13 5.70 -7.40 8.29
C LEU A 13 6.96 -7.53 7.43
N TYR A 14 8.13 -7.63 8.06
CA TYR A 14 9.39 -7.85 7.36
C TYR A 14 9.36 -9.14 6.54
N GLU A 15 8.94 -10.26 7.15
CA GLU A 15 8.77 -11.54 6.46
C GLU A 15 7.76 -11.46 5.31
N PHE A 16 6.67 -10.71 5.50
CA PHE A 16 5.68 -10.46 4.45
C PHE A 16 6.27 -9.68 3.26
N GLN A 17 7.13 -8.69 3.52
CA GLN A 17 7.82 -7.91 2.50
C GLN A 17 8.86 -8.74 1.73
N LEU A 18 9.49 -9.72 2.39
CA LEU A 18 10.35 -10.73 1.77
C LEU A 18 9.60 -11.76 0.90
N ARG A 19 8.29 -11.60 0.69
CA ARG A 19 7.43 -12.50 -0.10
C ARG A 19 7.34 -13.92 0.47
N ASN A 20 7.69 -14.13 1.75
CA ASN A 20 7.44 -15.39 2.42
C ASN A 20 5.93 -15.61 2.61
N ASN A 21 5.53 -16.83 2.97
CA ASN A 21 4.17 -17.12 3.42
C ASN A 21 4.11 -17.15 4.96
N ALA A 22 2.90 -17.08 5.53
CA ALA A 22 2.70 -16.93 6.97
C ALA A 22 3.33 -18.07 7.80
N SER A 23 3.31 -19.30 7.28
CA SER A 23 3.88 -20.47 7.97
C SER A 23 5.41 -20.52 7.88
N ALA A 24 6.00 -20.01 6.79
CA ALA A 24 7.45 -19.76 6.72
C ALA A 24 7.86 -18.64 7.70
N ALA A 25 7.11 -17.53 7.74
CA ALA A 25 7.35 -16.43 8.67
C ALA A 25 7.30 -16.91 10.14
N ALA A 26 6.30 -17.72 10.51
CA ALA A 26 6.21 -18.27 11.87
C ALA A 26 7.43 -19.13 12.24
N ARG A 27 7.89 -19.99 11.33
CA ARG A 27 9.10 -20.81 11.55
C ARG A 27 10.36 -19.95 11.67
N ASN A 28 10.54 -18.98 10.79
CA ASN A 28 11.71 -18.08 10.82
C ASN A 28 11.75 -17.27 12.13
N ILE A 29 10.61 -16.73 12.56
CA ILE A 29 10.50 -15.95 13.79
C ILE A 29 10.76 -16.83 15.02
N CYS A 30 10.18 -18.04 15.08
CA CYS A 30 10.45 -18.97 16.20
C CYS A 30 11.90 -19.46 16.23
N ALA A 31 12.52 -19.67 15.06
CA ALA A 31 13.94 -20.04 15.00
C ALA A 31 14.85 -18.92 15.51
N ALA A 32 14.50 -17.66 15.26
CA ALA A 32 15.30 -16.50 15.67
C ALA A 32 15.05 -16.05 17.12
N LEU A 33 13.81 -16.15 17.61
CA LEU A 33 13.37 -15.56 18.88
C LEU A 33 13.00 -16.59 19.96
N GLY A 34 13.06 -17.88 19.64
CA GLY A 34 12.72 -18.98 20.53
C GLY A 34 11.45 -19.71 20.13
N GLU A 35 11.41 -21.00 20.47
CA GLU A 35 10.27 -21.86 20.16
C GLU A 35 9.00 -21.32 20.84
N GLY A 36 7.92 -21.19 20.06
CA GLY A 36 6.65 -20.65 20.55
C GLY A 36 6.59 -19.11 20.63
N ALA A 37 7.62 -18.39 20.18
CA ALA A 37 7.64 -16.92 20.18
C ALA A 37 6.44 -16.30 19.43
N VAL A 38 5.98 -16.94 18.34
CA VAL A 38 4.76 -16.53 17.63
C VAL A 38 3.95 -17.75 17.20
N ALA A 39 2.63 -17.70 17.40
CA ALA A 39 1.74 -18.72 16.87
C ALA A 39 1.56 -18.56 15.35
N ASP A 40 1.51 -19.67 14.62
CA ASP A 40 1.25 -19.65 13.17
C ASP A 40 -0.07 -18.93 12.82
N ARG A 41 -1.09 -19.05 13.68
CA ARG A 41 -2.35 -18.30 13.56
C ARG A 41 -2.12 -16.78 13.56
N THR A 42 -1.25 -16.29 14.44
CA THR A 42 -0.92 -14.87 14.54
C THR A 42 -0.27 -14.37 13.27
N CYS A 43 0.69 -15.11 12.70
CA CYS A 43 1.29 -14.77 11.41
C CYS A 43 0.23 -14.73 10.29
N ARG A 44 -0.67 -15.72 10.24
CA ARG A 44 -1.76 -15.76 9.25
C ARG A 44 -2.69 -14.57 9.35
N ASP A 45 -3.12 -14.21 10.55
CA ASP A 45 -4.01 -13.07 10.79
C ASP A 45 -3.34 -11.74 10.40
N TRP A 46 -2.04 -11.58 10.69
CA TRP A 46 -1.26 -10.42 10.27
C TRP A 46 -1.06 -10.35 8.76
N PHE A 47 -0.69 -11.46 8.13
CA PHE A 47 -0.55 -11.55 6.68
C PHE A 47 -1.87 -11.23 5.96
N LYS A 48 -2.99 -11.71 6.51
CA LYS A 48 -4.32 -11.37 6.02
C LYS A 48 -4.55 -9.85 6.12
N ARG A 49 -4.30 -9.25 7.28
CA ARG A 49 -4.40 -7.78 7.49
C ARG A 49 -3.49 -6.97 6.58
N PHE A 50 -2.29 -7.46 6.28
CA PHE A 50 -1.35 -6.78 5.36
C PHE A 50 -1.80 -6.89 3.90
N ARG A 51 -2.31 -8.05 3.47
CA ARG A 51 -2.90 -8.23 2.12
C ARG A 51 -4.16 -7.39 1.93
N GLU A 52 -4.97 -7.29 2.97
CA GLU A 52 -6.16 -6.45 3.06
C GLU A 52 -5.80 -4.97 3.33
N GLY A 53 -4.51 -4.66 3.52
CA GLY A 53 -3.98 -3.30 3.56
C GLY A 53 -4.48 -2.45 4.73
N ASN A 54 -4.56 -3.01 5.94
CA ASN A 54 -4.90 -2.33 7.20
C ASN A 54 -5.12 -0.81 7.12
N ASN A 55 -6.34 -0.31 7.09
CA ASN A 55 -7.33 -0.49 6.03
C ASN A 55 -7.49 0.91 5.43
N ALA A 56 -7.62 1.05 4.10
CA ALA A 56 -7.79 2.36 3.46
C ALA A 56 -8.84 3.25 4.15
N SER A 57 -9.88 2.66 4.77
CA SER A 57 -10.92 3.37 5.52
C SER A 57 -10.46 3.93 6.88
N ALA A 58 -9.44 3.36 7.50
CA ALA A 58 -8.78 3.89 8.69
C ALA A 58 -7.89 5.06 8.31
N ALA A 59 -7.16 4.94 7.18
CA ALA A 59 -6.44 6.07 6.61
C ALA A 59 -7.40 7.22 6.26
N ALA A 60 -8.50 6.92 5.57
CA ALA A 60 -9.53 7.91 5.23
C ALA A 60 -10.11 8.60 6.48
N ARG A 61 -10.49 7.83 7.51
CA ARG A 61 -10.99 8.39 8.78
C ARG A 61 -9.97 9.28 9.48
N ASN A 62 -8.71 8.85 9.54
CA ASN A 62 -7.65 9.64 10.17
C ASN A 62 -7.37 10.94 9.40
N ILE A 63 -7.36 10.87 8.07
CA ILE A 63 -7.17 12.05 7.20
C ILE A 63 -8.33 13.03 7.39
N CYS A 64 -9.58 12.55 7.35
CA CYS A 64 -10.74 13.40 7.59
C CYS A 64 -10.78 13.97 9.01
N ALA A 65 -10.33 13.22 10.02
CA ALA A 65 -10.24 13.74 11.39
C ALA A 65 -9.19 14.86 11.53
N ALA A 66 -8.09 14.79 10.77
CA ALA A 66 -7.01 15.77 10.84
C ALA A 66 -7.22 16.99 9.94
N LEU A 67 -7.81 16.80 8.75
CA LEU A 67 -7.92 17.82 7.70
C LEU A 67 -9.35 18.33 7.48
N GLY A 68 -10.34 17.74 8.16
CA GLY A 68 -11.74 18.08 8.02
C GLY A 68 -12.56 17.00 7.32
N GLU A 69 -13.86 16.96 7.62
CA GLU A 69 -14.79 16.02 7.01
C GLU A 69 -14.79 16.19 5.48
N GLY A 70 -14.62 15.08 4.75
CA GLY A 70 -14.56 15.08 3.29
C GLY A 70 -13.18 15.39 2.68
N ALA A 71 -12.12 15.56 3.50
CA ALA A 71 -10.76 15.79 2.99
C ALA A 71 -10.25 14.68 2.06
N VAL A 72 -10.72 13.45 2.23
CA VAL A 72 -10.44 12.35 1.29
C VAL A 72 -11.61 11.38 1.22
N ALA A 73 -11.87 10.86 0.02
CA ALA A 73 -12.83 9.78 -0.16
C ALA A 73 -12.19 8.43 0.19
N ASP A 74 -12.98 7.52 0.78
CA ASP A 74 -12.55 6.15 1.07
C ASP A 74 -11.99 5.43 -0.17
N ARG A 75 -12.62 5.67 -1.34
CA ARG A 75 -12.16 5.16 -2.63
C ARG A 75 -10.74 5.64 -2.98
N THR A 76 -10.45 6.92 -2.78
CA THR A 76 -9.12 7.48 -3.04
C THR A 76 -8.06 6.80 -2.17
N CYS A 77 -8.33 6.60 -0.87
CA CYS A 77 -7.42 5.85 -0.01
C CYS A 77 -7.24 4.40 -0.49
N ARG A 78 -8.30 3.73 -0.97
CA ARG A 78 -8.20 2.36 -1.51
C ARG A 78 -7.32 2.30 -2.75
N ASP A 79 -7.48 3.26 -3.65
CA ASP A 79 -6.70 3.33 -4.89
C ASP A 79 -5.21 3.58 -4.58
N TRP A 80 -4.90 4.47 -3.65
CA TRP A 80 -3.53 4.68 -3.16
C TRP A 80 -2.92 3.42 -2.53
N PHE A 81 -3.65 2.76 -1.63
CA PHE A 81 -3.19 1.50 -1.03
C PHE A 81 -3.04 0.37 -2.06
N LYS A 82 -3.80 0.40 -3.16
CA LYS A 82 -3.58 -0.52 -4.28
C LYS A 82 -2.25 -0.22 -4.98
N ARG A 83 -1.95 1.04 -5.30
CA ARG A 83 -0.66 1.46 -5.90
C ARG A 83 0.52 1.02 -5.03
N PHE A 84 0.46 1.28 -3.73
CA PHE A 84 1.52 0.89 -2.80
C PHE A 84 1.74 -0.62 -2.74
N ARG A 85 0.66 -1.43 -2.80
CA ARG A 85 0.77 -2.90 -2.86
C ARG A 85 1.41 -3.41 -4.15
N GLU A 86 1.23 -2.67 -5.24
CA GLU A 86 1.88 -2.94 -6.54
C GLU A 86 3.33 -2.45 -6.58
N GLY A 87 3.82 -1.78 -5.52
CA GLY A 87 5.18 -1.25 -5.41
C GLY A 87 5.35 0.18 -5.95
N ASP A 88 4.28 0.81 -6.43
CA ASP A 88 4.27 2.20 -6.87
C ASP A 88 4.10 3.12 -5.65
N MET A 89 5.21 3.64 -5.14
CA MET A 89 5.28 4.57 -4.01
C MET A 89 5.28 6.05 -4.42
N SER A 90 5.06 6.35 -5.72
CA SER A 90 5.07 7.72 -6.22
C SER A 90 3.83 8.49 -5.80
N LEU A 91 3.99 9.68 -5.22
CA LEU A 91 2.91 10.58 -4.85
C LEU A 91 2.34 11.37 -6.03
N GLU A 92 2.94 11.25 -7.21
CA GLU A 92 2.49 11.93 -8.41
C GLU A 92 1.16 11.38 -8.91
N ASP A 93 0.36 12.29 -9.46
CA ASP A 93 -0.84 11.94 -10.21
C ASP A 93 -0.43 11.14 -11.45
N ARG A 94 -1.12 10.01 -11.67
CA ARG A 94 -0.96 9.28 -12.93
C ARG A 94 -1.52 10.14 -14.07
N PRO A 95 -0.93 10.08 -15.28
CA PRO A 95 -1.49 10.75 -16.45
C PRO A 95 -2.97 10.39 -16.58
N ARG A 96 -3.83 11.41 -16.62
CA ARG A 96 -5.26 11.20 -16.79
C ARG A 96 -5.49 10.63 -18.18
N SER A 97 -5.91 9.37 -18.25
CA SER A 97 -6.35 8.77 -19.51
C SER A 97 -7.53 9.57 -20.05
N GLY A 98 -7.38 10.17 -21.24
CA GLY A 98 -8.48 10.79 -21.98
C GLY A 98 -8.29 12.26 -22.40
N ARG A 99 -7.25 12.97 -21.92
CA ARG A 99 -6.89 14.31 -22.43
C ARG A 99 -5.51 14.26 -23.11
N PRO A 100 -5.37 14.71 -24.37
CA PRO A 100 -4.06 14.82 -25.00
C PRO A 100 -3.12 15.66 -24.12
N LEU A 101 -1.88 15.18 -23.94
CA LEU A 101 -0.83 15.94 -23.27
C LEU A 101 -0.54 17.19 -24.11
N GLU A 102 -0.13 18.31 -23.51
CA GLU A 102 0.20 19.56 -24.22
C GLU A 102 1.16 19.36 -25.41
N THR A 103 1.97 18.29 -25.35
CA THR A 103 2.85 17.78 -26.41
C THR A 103 2.12 17.36 -27.69
N ASP A 104 0.84 17.00 -27.64
CA ASP A 104 0.03 16.72 -28.82
C ASP A 104 -0.50 17.99 -29.49
N ILE A 105 -0.56 19.14 -28.80
CA ILE A 105 -0.97 20.41 -29.42
C ILE A 105 0.08 20.89 -30.42
N GLU A 106 1.36 20.81 -30.07
CA GLU A 106 2.45 21.16 -30.98
C GLU A 106 2.53 20.19 -32.17
N ARG A 107 2.27 18.89 -31.94
CA ARG A 107 2.16 17.90 -33.03
C ARG A 107 0.93 18.15 -33.93
N LEU A 108 -0.18 18.61 -33.35
CA LEU A 108 -1.39 18.98 -34.10
C LEU A 108 -1.19 20.25 -34.93
N LYS A 109 -0.46 21.25 -34.41
CA LYS A 109 -0.11 22.47 -35.17
C LYS A 109 0.68 22.14 -36.42
N VAL A 110 1.72 21.30 -36.29
CA VAL A 110 2.54 20.86 -37.42
C VAL A 110 1.69 20.15 -38.47
N LEU A 111 0.75 19.28 -38.07
CA LEU A 111 -0.13 18.57 -39.01
C LEU A 111 -1.16 19.48 -39.71
N ILE A 112 -1.55 20.60 -39.09
CA ILE A 112 -2.45 21.60 -39.70
C ILE A 112 -1.68 22.49 -40.69
N GLU A 113 -0.42 22.81 -40.39
CA GLU A 113 0.45 23.61 -41.27
C GLU A 113 0.94 22.83 -42.50
N ASP A 114 1.09 21.51 -42.39
CA ASP A 114 1.53 20.62 -43.49
C ASP A 114 0.37 20.18 -44.44
N ASN A 115 -0.86 20.60 -44.18
CA ASN A 115 -2.02 20.35 -45.05
C ASN A 115 -2.73 21.69 -45.41
N PRO A 116 -2.27 22.40 -46.47
CA PRO A 116 -2.82 23.70 -46.88
C PRO A 116 -4.28 23.65 -47.35
#